data_AF-A0A553F491-F1
#
_entry.id   AF-A0A553F491-F1
#
_cell.length_a   1.000
_cell.length_b   1.000
_cell.length_c   1.000
_cell.angle_alpha   90.00
_cell.angle_beta   90.00
_cell.angle_gamma   90.00
#
_symmetry.space_group_name_H-M   'P 1'
#
loop_
_entity.id
_entity.type
_entity.pdbx_description
1 polymer ?
#
loop_
_entity_poly.entity_id
_entity_poly.type
_entity_poly.pdbx_seq_one_letter_code
_entity_poly.pdbx_strand_id
1 'polypeptide(L)'
;MKTIESREDIELLVDEFYKRVIMDELIGYFFTQVVRLDWNTHIPVMYDFWETTLLGNIKYKGNPMLKHIELDKKEPLTTGHFDRWLSIWESTIKENFMGEKADEAIKRATQIGGVMKLKIQQHTSHGEHG
;
A
#
# COMPACT_ATOMS: atom_id res chain seq x y z
N MET A 1 10.08 17.21 -10.41
CA MET A 1 8.82 16.46 -10.32
C MET A 1 8.34 16.13 -11.72
N LYS A 2 7.76 14.96 -11.94
CA LYS A 2 7.28 14.48 -13.26
C LYS A 2 5.84 13.95 -13.19
N THR A 3 5.18 13.76 -14.33
CA THR A 3 3.88 13.06 -14.38
C THR A 3 4.07 11.54 -14.30
N ILE A 4 3.01 10.81 -13.95
CA ILE A 4 2.98 9.33 -13.96
C ILE A 4 2.30 8.90 -15.27
N GLU A 5 3.07 8.37 -16.19
CA GLU A 5 2.61 8.07 -17.56
C GLU A 5 2.96 6.65 -18.01
N SER A 6 3.97 6.03 -17.39
CA SER A 6 4.47 4.72 -17.82
C SER A 6 4.71 3.74 -16.67
N ARG A 7 5.06 2.49 -17.01
CA ARG A 7 5.45 1.47 -16.05
C ARG A 7 6.68 1.89 -15.26
N GLU A 8 7.65 2.50 -15.91
CA GLU A 8 8.89 2.99 -15.28
C GLU A 8 8.60 4.05 -14.20
N ASP A 9 7.54 4.86 -14.37
CA ASP A 9 7.10 5.81 -13.36
C ASP A 9 6.47 5.13 -12.14
N ILE A 10 5.70 4.06 -12.38
CA ILE A 10 5.14 3.23 -11.31
C ILE A 10 6.25 2.54 -10.53
N GLU A 11 7.25 2.00 -11.22
CA GLU A 11 8.39 1.35 -10.58
C GLU A 11 9.16 2.32 -9.69
N LEU A 12 9.47 3.52 -10.20
CA LEU A 12 10.10 4.59 -9.42
C LEU A 12 9.25 4.98 -8.20
N LEU A 13 7.94 5.17 -8.38
CA LEU A 13 7.03 5.54 -7.30
C LEU A 13 7.02 4.48 -6.20
N VAL A 14 6.88 3.22 -6.57
CA VAL A 14 6.81 2.10 -5.62
C VAL A 14 8.15 1.88 -4.93
N ASP A 15 9.27 2.03 -5.63
CA ASP A 15 10.60 1.91 -5.04
C ASP A 15 10.87 2.99 -4.01
N GLU A 16 10.62 4.26 -4.34
CA GLU A 16 10.79 5.37 -3.41
C GLU A 16 9.86 5.26 -2.20
N PHE A 17 8.65 4.74 -2.43
CA PHE A 17 7.71 4.48 -1.36
C PHE A 17 8.23 3.39 -0.41
N TYR A 18 8.65 2.24 -0.93
CA TYR A 18 9.07 1.12 -0.10
C TYR A 18 10.39 1.36 0.62
N LYS A 19 11.33 2.14 0.04
CA LYS A 19 12.53 2.61 0.75
C LYS A 19 12.19 3.34 2.05
N ARG A 20 11.11 4.11 2.07
CA ARG A 20 10.64 4.84 3.27
C ARG A 20 9.87 3.93 4.21
N VAL A 21 8.98 3.09 3.69
CA VAL A 21 8.16 2.16 4.49
C VAL A 21 9.03 1.25 5.35
N ILE A 22 10.12 0.68 4.80
CA ILE A 22 10.97 -0.25 5.55
C ILE A 22 11.76 0.41 6.67
N MET A 23 12.03 1.71 6.54
CA MET A 23 12.76 2.50 7.54
C MET A 23 11.83 3.14 8.57
N ASP A 24 10.51 3.06 8.36
CA ASP A 24 9.54 3.69 9.24
C ASP A 24 9.42 2.94 10.57
N GLU A 25 9.54 3.67 11.67
CA GLU A 25 9.53 3.11 13.03
C GLU A 25 8.18 2.51 13.41
N LEU A 26 7.08 3.00 12.84
CA LEU A 26 5.73 2.56 13.19
C LEU A 26 5.28 1.39 12.31
N ILE A 27 5.56 1.42 11.00
CA ILE A 27 5.03 0.41 10.07
C ILE A 27 6.08 -0.53 9.49
N GLY A 28 7.37 -0.19 9.54
CA GLY A 28 8.44 -0.96 8.89
C GLY A 28 8.58 -2.38 9.43
N TYR A 29 8.25 -2.60 10.71
CA TYR A 29 8.30 -3.91 11.35
C TYR A 29 7.30 -4.93 10.75
N PHE A 30 6.16 -4.48 10.23
CA PHE A 30 5.21 -5.38 9.55
C PHE A 30 5.84 -6.03 8.31
N PHE A 31 6.60 -5.26 7.55
CA PHE A 31 7.22 -5.69 6.31
C PHE A 31 8.50 -6.50 6.54
N THR A 32 9.25 -6.18 7.59
CA THR A 32 10.57 -6.76 7.86
C THR A 32 10.55 -7.91 8.87
N GLN A 33 9.64 -7.90 9.85
CA GLN A 33 9.64 -8.85 10.97
C GLN A 33 8.41 -9.76 11.01
N VAL A 34 7.22 -9.18 10.78
CA VAL A 34 5.94 -9.92 10.90
C VAL A 34 5.69 -10.82 9.69
N VAL A 35 5.70 -10.25 8.48
CA VAL A 35 5.45 -11.01 7.24
C VAL A 35 6.74 -11.58 6.66
N ARG A 36 7.90 -10.91 6.91
CA ARG A 36 9.20 -11.23 6.31
C ARG A 36 9.08 -11.40 4.80
N LEU A 37 8.76 -10.31 4.12
CA LEU A 37 8.55 -10.32 2.68
C LEU A 37 9.85 -10.67 1.94
N ASP A 38 9.74 -11.52 0.92
CA ASP A 38 10.76 -11.61 -0.12
C ASP A 38 10.60 -10.41 -1.06
N TRP A 39 11.49 -9.44 -0.91
CA TRP A 39 11.47 -8.19 -1.67
C TRP A 39 11.56 -8.40 -3.19
N ASN A 40 12.27 -9.43 -3.64
CA ASN A 40 12.41 -9.74 -5.07
C ASN A 40 11.09 -10.19 -5.71
N THR A 41 10.15 -10.68 -4.91
CA THR A 41 8.83 -11.13 -5.38
C THR A 41 7.73 -10.14 -5.03
N HIS A 42 7.80 -9.51 -3.86
CA HIS A 42 6.76 -8.58 -3.39
C HIS A 42 6.74 -7.28 -4.19
N ILE A 43 7.91 -6.70 -4.49
CA ILE A 43 7.99 -5.40 -5.17
C ILE A 43 7.40 -5.47 -6.60
N PRO A 44 7.73 -6.47 -7.44
CA PRO A 44 7.07 -6.64 -8.74
C PRO A 44 5.54 -6.73 -8.68
N VAL A 45 4.99 -7.39 -7.66
CA VAL A 45 3.54 -7.48 -7.44
C VAL A 45 2.94 -6.10 -7.15
N MET A 46 3.66 -5.25 -6.42
CA MET A 46 3.22 -3.90 -6.11
C MET A 46 3.29 -2.97 -7.32
N TYR A 47 4.27 -3.15 -8.20
CA TYR A 47 4.27 -2.48 -9.50
C TYR A 47 3.03 -2.84 -10.31
N ASP A 48 2.72 -4.15 -10.43
CA ASP A 48 1.54 -4.62 -11.17
C ASP A 48 0.23 -4.08 -10.58
N PHE A 49 0.15 -4.00 -9.26
CA PHE A 49 -1.00 -3.46 -8.54
C PHE A 49 -1.23 -1.99 -8.88
N TRP A 50 -0.18 -1.16 -8.78
CA TRP A 50 -0.29 0.27 -9.04
C TRP A 50 -0.41 0.61 -10.51
N GLU A 51 0.21 -0.16 -11.41
CA GLU A 51 0.00 -0.03 -12.85
C GLU A 51 -1.47 -0.31 -13.21
N THR A 52 -2.04 -1.39 -12.66
CA THR A 52 -3.46 -1.70 -12.84
C THR A 52 -4.35 -0.59 -12.30
N THR A 53 -4.00 -0.01 -11.16
CA THR A 53 -4.81 1.00 -10.47
C THR A 53 -4.75 2.37 -11.13
N LEU A 54 -3.58 2.79 -11.64
CA LEU A 54 -3.34 4.15 -12.12
C LEU A 54 -3.32 4.26 -13.64
N LEU A 55 -2.81 3.25 -14.34
CA LEU A 55 -2.71 3.24 -15.80
C LEU A 55 -3.80 2.38 -16.46
N GLY A 56 -4.50 1.53 -15.69
CA GLY A 56 -5.57 0.68 -16.19
C GLY A 56 -5.10 -0.57 -16.93
N ASN A 57 -3.79 -0.81 -17.02
CA ASN A 57 -3.23 -2.02 -17.60
C ASN A 57 -3.40 -3.18 -16.62
N ILE A 58 -4.35 -4.08 -16.89
CA ILE A 58 -4.68 -5.19 -15.98
C ILE A 58 -3.50 -6.18 -15.89
N LYS A 59 -2.69 -6.04 -14.85
CA LYS A 59 -1.55 -6.91 -14.51
C LYS A 59 -1.76 -7.65 -13.20
N TYR A 60 -2.34 -6.98 -12.21
CA TYR A 60 -2.58 -7.53 -10.89
C TYR A 60 -3.88 -8.34 -10.83
N LYS A 61 -3.81 -9.55 -10.27
CA LYS A 61 -4.95 -10.48 -10.11
C LYS A 61 -5.13 -10.99 -8.68
N GLY A 62 -4.42 -10.40 -7.72
CA GLY A 62 -4.44 -10.83 -6.33
C GLY A 62 -5.66 -10.31 -5.56
N ASN A 63 -5.78 -10.76 -4.30
CA ASN A 63 -6.77 -10.26 -3.36
C ASN A 63 -6.05 -9.56 -2.19
N PRO A 64 -5.86 -8.23 -2.25
CA PRO A 64 -5.09 -7.52 -1.25
C PRO A 64 -5.83 -7.50 0.10
N MET A 65 -7.17 -7.46 0.09
CA MET A 65 -7.98 -7.47 1.31
C MET A 65 -7.71 -8.70 2.18
N LEU A 66 -7.69 -9.90 1.57
CA LEU A 66 -7.44 -11.14 2.30
C LEU A 66 -6.07 -11.11 2.98
N LYS A 67 -5.04 -10.60 2.29
CA LYS A 67 -3.69 -10.48 2.84
C LYS A 67 -3.59 -9.56 4.04
N HIS A 68 -4.34 -8.45 4.05
CA HIS A 68 -4.35 -7.55 5.20
C HIS A 68 -5.16 -8.10 6.38
N ILE A 69 -6.23 -8.87 6.13
CA ILE A 69 -6.95 -9.61 7.19
C ILE A 69 -6.05 -10.70 7.81
N GLU A 70 -5.31 -11.45 6.99
CA GLU A 70 -4.33 -12.43 7.47
C GLU A 70 -3.21 -11.78 8.29
N LEU A 71 -2.79 -10.57 7.90
CA LEU A 71 -1.81 -9.79 8.65
C LEU A 71 -2.34 -9.33 10.01
N ASP A 72 -3.54 -8.76 10.05
CA ASP A 72 -4.20 -8.31 11.29
C ASP A 72 -4.32 -9.43 12.34
N LYS A 73 -4.60 -10.66 11.87
CA LYS A 73 -4.65 -11.85 12.74
C LYS A 73 -3.30 -12.21 13.37
N LYS A 74 -2.18 -11.84 12.73
CA LYS A 74 -0.83 -12.09 13.25
C LYS A 74 -0.35 -10.95 14.14
N GLU A 75 -0.65 -9.73 13.74
CA GLU A 75 -0.25 -8.49 14.39
C GLU A 75 -1.33 -7.43 14.12
N PRO A 76 -2.01 -6.89 15.15
CA PRO A 76 -3.13 -5.98 14.96
C PRO A 76 -2.80 -4.74 14.13
N LEU A 77 -3.59 -4.50 13.09
CA LEU A 77 -3.50 -3.32 12.24
C LEU A 77 -4.40 -2.20 12.79
N THR A 78 -3.76 -1.19 13.36
CA THR A 78 -4.46 -0.03 13.92
C THR A 78 -4.71 1.05 12.86
N THR A 79 -5.61 1.98 13.16
CA THR A 79 -5.81 3.20 12.35
C THR A 79 -4.50 3.96 12.14
N GLY A 80 -3.65 4.06 13.16
CA GLY A 80 -2.36 4.75 13.06
C GLY A 80 -1.42 4.12 12.03
N HIS A 81 -1.45 2.79 11.84
CA HIS A 81 -0.65 2.11 10.82
C HIS A 81 -1.09 2.51 9.41
N PHE A 82 -2.40 2.54 9.15
CA PHE A 82 -2.94 2.97 7.85
C PHE A 82 -2.65 4.44 7.57
N ASP A 83 -2.87 5.31 8.56
CA ASP A 83 -2.66 6.75 8.40
C ASP A 83 -1.17 7.06 8.14
N ARG A 84 -0.25 6.32 8.78
CA ARG A 84 1.18 6.46 8.53
C ARG A 84 1.58 5.98 7.13
N TRP A 85 1.07 4.84 6.70
CA TRP A 85 1.30 4.33 5.35
C TRP A 85 0.80 5.32 4.28
N LEU A 86 -0.40 5.90 4.47
CA LEU A 86 -0.96 6.92 3.57
C LEU A 86 -0.14 8.21 3.57
N SER A 87 0.36 8.63 4.74
CA SER A 87 1.23 9.81 4.85
C SER A 87 2.54 9.62 4.08
N ILE A 88 3.19 8.46 4.21
CA ILE A 88 4.43 8.16 3.47
C ILE A 88 4.14 8.12 1.95
N TRP A 89 3.02 7.53 1.54
CA TRP A 89 2.60 7.47 0.14
C TRP A 89 2.40 8.87 -0.44
N GLU A 90 1.65 9.71 0.26
CA GLU A 90 1.39 11.09 -0.16
C GLU A 90 2.67 11.92 -0.25
N SER A 91 3.57 11.83 0.74
CA SER A 91 4.86 12.51 0.70
C SER A 91 5.72 12.03 -0.47
N THR A 92 5.76 10.71 -0.73
CA THR A 92 6.52 10.15 -1.85
C THR A 92 6.03 10.70 -3.18
N ILE A 93 4.72 10.77 -3.37
CA ILE A 93 4.11 11.35 -4.58
C ILE A 93 4.45 12.83 -4.68
N LYS A 94 4.21 13.63 -3.63
CA LYS A 94 4.41 15.08 -3.66
C LYS A 94 5.87 15.49 -3.90
N GLU A 95 6.83 14.65 -3.53
CA GLU A 95 8.26 14.93 -3.74
C GLU A 95 8.73 14.57 -5.15
N ASN A 96 8.17 13.52 -5.76
CA ASN A 96 8.67 12.97 -7.03
C ASN A 96 7.77 13.32 -8.23
N PHE A 97 6.47 13.47 -8.01
CA PHE A 97 5.44 13.53 -9.05
C PHE A 97 4.50 14.73 -8.94
N MET A 98 3.87 15.07 -10.05
CA MET A 98 2.89 16.16 -10.17
C MET A 98 1.83 15.86 -11.23
N GLY A 99 0.77 16.66 -11.25
CA GLY A 99 -0.31 16.56 -12.24
C GLY A 99 -1.43 15.60 -11.84
N GLU A 100 -2.44 15.47 -12.70
CA GLU A 100 -3.70 14.77 -12.39
C GLU A 100 -3.49 13.32 -11.93
N LYS A 101 -2.51 12.62 -12.48
CA LYS A 101 -2.20 11.24 -12.08
C LYS A 101 -1.56 11.13 -10.69
N ALA A 102 -0.81 12.14 -10.25
CA ALA A 102 -0.30 12.20 -8.88
C ALA A 102 -1.46 12.39 -7.88
N ASP A 103 -2.38 13.31 -8.19
CA ASP A 103 -3.58 13.53 -7.38
C ASP A 103 -4.49 12.30 -7.35
N GLU A 104 -4.66 11.62 -8.50
CA GLU A 104 -5.37 10.36 -8.59
C GLU A 104 -4.70 9.29 -7.72
N ALA A 105 -3.37 9.16 -7.75
CA ALA A 105 -2.65 8.18 -6.95
C ALA A 105 -2.83 8.37 -5.45
N ILE A 106 -2.84 9.62 -4.97
CA ILE A 106 -3.17 9.94 -3.56
C ILE A 106 -4.62 9.54 -3.26
N LYS A 107 -5.56 9.95 -4.11
CA LYS A 107 -6.99 9.66 -3.92
C LYS A 107 -7.29 8.17 -3.89
N ARG A 108 -6.70 7.39 -4.81
CA ARG A 108 -6.86 5.94 -4.89
C ARG A 108 -6.32 5.26 -3.64
N ALA A 109 -5.13 5.63 -3.19
CA ALA A 109 -4.54 5.11 -1.96
C ALA A 109 -5.45 5.34 -0.76
N THR A 110 -5.94 6.57 -0.58
CA THR A 110 -6.85 6.92 0.52
C THR A 110 -8.14 6.11 0.50
N GLN A 111 -8.73 5.92 -0.69
CA GLN A 111 -9.94 5.09 -0.84
C GLN A 111 -9.68 3.62 -0.49
N ILE A 112 -8.59 3.04 -1.02
CA ILE A 112 -8.21 1.65 -0.79
C ILE A 112 -7.90 1.42 0.69
N GLY A 113 -7.08 2.29 1.29
CA GLY A 113 -6.73 2.23 2.72
C GLY A 113 -7.94 2.39 3.62
N GLY A 114 -8.86 3.30 3.29
CA GLY A 114 -10.12 3.47 4.03
C GLY A 114 -11.00 2.21 3.99
N VAL A 115 -11.16 1.59 2.81
CA VAL A 115 -11.92 0.33 2.67
C VAL A 115 -11.24 -0.81 3.43
N MET A 116 -9.92 -0.93 3.35
CA MET A 116 -9.15 -1.94 4.07
C MET A 116 -9.34 -1.82 5.58
N LYS A 117 -9.14 -0.62 6.11
CA LYS A 117 -9.30 -0.32 7.54
C LYS A 117 -10.69 -0.72 8.05
N LEU A 118 -11.75 -0.29 7.36
CA LEU A 118 -13.13 -0.60 7.75
C LEU A 118 -13.41 -2.11 7.74
N LYS A 119 -12.98 -2.81 6.68
CA LYS A 119 -13.25 -4.25 6.55
C LYS A 119 -12.48 -5.08 7.58
N ILE A 120 -11.25 -4.69 7.91
CA ILE A 120 -10.46 -5.37 8.95
C ILE A 120 -11.13 -5.18 10.30
N GLN A 121 -11.48 -3.94 10.67
CA GLN A 121 -12.19 -3.64 11.91
C GLN A 121 -13.49 -4.45 12.07
N GLN A 122 -14.26 -4.60 11.00
CA GLN A 122 -15.48 -5.43 10.99
C GLN A 122 -15.17 -6.92 11.15
N HIS A 123 -14.08 -7.43 10.57
CA HIS A 123 -13.72 -8.83 10.69
C HIS A 123 -13.18 -9.17 12.08
N THR A 124 -12.47 -8.24 12.72
CA THR A 124 -11.93 -8.43 14.08
C THR A 124 -13.03 -8.39 15.13
N SER A 125 -14.05 -7.53 14.97
CA SER A 125 -15.18 -7.44 15.92
C SER A 125 -16.12 -8.65 15.91
N HIS A 126 -16.14 -9.44 14.83
CA HIS A 126 -16.95 -10.67 14.72
C HIS A 126 -16.20 -11.94 15.14
N GLY A 127 -14.92 -11.84 15.52
CA GLY A 127 -14.08 -12.99 15.89
C GLY A 127 -14.15 -13.42 17.36
N GLU A 128 -14.84 -12.66 18.23
CA GLU A 128 -14.92 -12.96 19.68
C GLU A 128 -16.17 -13.75 20.10
N HIS A 129 -16.99 -14.20 19.14
CA HIS A 129 -18.13 -15.11 19.40
C HIS A 129 -18.02 -16.38 18.55
N GLY A 130 -17.12 -17.28 18.96
CA GLY A 130 -16.99 -18.64 18.42
C GLY A 130 -16.35 -19.57 19.42
#